data_AF-A0A6G6IZ32-F1
#
_entry.id   AF-A0A6G6IZ32-F1
#
_cell.length_a   1.000
_cell.length_b   1.000
_cell.length_c   1.000
_cell.angle_alpha   90.00
_cell.angle_beta   90.00
_cell.angle_gamma   90.00
#
_symmetry.space_group_name_H-M   'P 1'
#
loop_
_entity.id
_entity.type
_entity.pdbx_description
1 polymer ?
#
loop_
_entity_poly.entity_id
_entity_poly.type
_entity_poly.pdbx_seq_one_letter_code
_entity_poly.pdbx_strand_id
1 'polypeptide(L)'
;MNSKSLVFSAVLLTLAGCGPHEGSGAGPSAHSVSMPALPVIQEAVRSLYPTFNGRSVPALVHQLCSLANGGVTAEQNSAQLRKLGIDPTSVPHQGNDALALLVNGNTAAQATACAAYHAVSALTPVAPEDFMRPHETTPQAARSVADARKVAGEETRKSEVKADSAVTLDSVALGRLMDLRIAQSRANADVFALIAGRLAATPGLTESDYRSSAAKLFAELAPRYLNDLKQHIPPASTRYRLDRLTSDQFSFSSDTGLRYDVSKREGVVLKRYGQLWLGRGVILGKNYYLSTTLP
;
A
#
# COMPACT_ATOMS: atom_id res chain seq x y z
N MET A 1 -7.61 66.75 53.27
CA MET A 1 -8.83 66.27 53.95
C MET A 1 -9.09 64.86 53.45
N ASN A 2 -8.58 63.86 54.16
CA ASN A 2 -9.28 63.03 55.17
C ASN A 2 -10.03 61.86 54.49
N SER A 3 -10.11 60.64 55.00
CA SER A 3 -9.39 59.84 56.01
C SER A 3 -10.26 58.59 56.16
N LYS A 4 -9.64 57.40 56.00
CA LYS A 4 -9.89 56.14 56.74
C LYS A 4 -11.25 55.40 56.69
N SER A 5 -11.10 54.10 56.41
CA SER A 5 -11.62 52.92 57.16
C SER A 5 -13.12 52.55 57.04
N LEU A 6 -13.44 51.40 56.43
CA LEU A 6 -13.62 50.04 57.00
C LEU A 6 -15.05 49.80 57.55
N VAL A 7 -15.66 48.68 57.13
CA VAL A 7 -16.27 47.61 57.98
C VAL A 7 -17.46 46.90 57.29
N PHE A 8 -17.26 45.59 57.07
CA PHE A 8 -18.17 44.43 57.16
C PHE A 8 -19.58 44.41 56.53
N SER A 9 -19.81 43.31 55.78
CA SER A 9 -20.94 42.35 55.88
C SER A 9 -21.31 41.84 54.47
N ALA A 10 -21.63 40.59 54.19
CA ALA A 10 -21.59 39.34 54.91
C ALA A 10 -21.65 38.23 53.84
N VAL A 11 -20.96 37.13 54.10
CA VAL A 11 -20.97 35.87 53.34
C VAL A 11 -22.33 35.20 53.50
N LEU A 12 -22.93 34.75 52.39
CA LEU A 12 -23.89 33.64 52.34
C LEU A 12 -23.97 33.13 50.89
N LEU A 13 -23.08 32.19 50.55
CA LEU A 13 -23.22 31.33 49.37
C LEU A 13 -23.31 29.89 49.86
N THR A 14 -24.44 29.30 49.52
CA THR A 14 -24.92 27.97 49.88
C THR A 14 -24.03 26.88 49.27
N LEU A 15 -23.49 26.01 50.13
CA LEU A 15 -22.91 24.73 49.74
C LEU A 15 -24.05 23.77 49.38
N ALA A 16 -24.32 23.60 48.09
CA ALA A 16 -25.10 22.47 47.59
C ALA A 16 -24.19 21.22 47.57
N GLY A 17 -24.66 20.16 48.21
CA GLY A 17 -23.90 18.97 48.58
C GLY A 17 -23.44 18.10 47.41
N CYS A 18 -22.25 17.53 47.58
CA CYS A 18 -21.80 16.33 46.88
C CYS A 18 -22.44 15.11 47.57
N GLY A 19 -23.45 14.51 46.94
CA GLY A 19 -23.82 13.12 47.24
C GLY A 19 -22.85 12.16 46.52
N PRO A 20 -22.40 11.07 47.15
CA PRO A 20 -21.65 10.05 46.44
C PRO A 20 -22.59 9.39 45.41
N HIS A 21 -22.24 9.54 44.14
CA HIS A 21 -22.85 8.77 43.06
C HIS A 21 -22.29 7.35 43.18
N GLU A 22 -23.11 6.41 43.66
CA GLU A 22 -22.81 4.99 43.60
C GLU A 22 -22.73 4.58 42.12
N GLY A 23 -21.50 4.60 41.60
CA GLY A 23 -21.17 4.03 40.30
C GLY A 23 -21.50 2.54 40.32
N SER A 24 -22.43 2.17 39.45
CA SER A 24 -22.82 0.79 39.16
C SER A 24 -21.60 -0.11 38.95
N GLY A 25 -21.72 -1.33 39.47
CA GLY A 25 -20.65 -2.31 39.57
C GLY A 25 -19.85 -2.52 38.28
N ALA A 26 -18.54 -2.28 38.39
CA ALA A 26 -17.58 -2.93 37.53
C ALA A 26 -17.57 -4.43 37.91
N GLY A 27 -18.22 -5.25 37.08
CA GLY A 27 -17.89 -6.68 37.01
C GLY A 27 -16.38 -6.83 36.73
N PRO A 28 -15.78 -7.99 37.05
CA PRO A 28 -14.34 -8.18 36.96
C PRO A 28 -13.85 -7.73 35.58
N SER A 29 -13.04 -6.68 35.58
CA SER A 29 -12.48 -6.10 34.37
C SER A 29 -11.72 -7.19 33.61
N ALA A 30 -12.29 -7.66 32.50
CA ALA A 30 -11.52 -8.37 31.49
C ALA A 30 -10.29 -7.50 31.22
N HIS A 31 -9.10 -8.07 31.44
CA HIS A 31 -7.85 -7.32 31.34
C HIS A 31 -7.68 -6.91 29.88
N SER A 32 -8.05 -5.67 29.56
CA SER A 32 -7.97 -5.17 28.21
C SER A 32 -6.52 -4.76 27.91
N VAL A 33 -6.02 -5.22 26.77
CA VAL A 33 -4.68 -4.90 26.29
C VAL A 33 -4.80 -3.95 25.11
N SER A 34 -3.94 -2.94 25.08
CA SER A 34 -3.85 -2.02 23.95
C SER A 34 -2.89 -2.57 22.90
N MET A 35 -3.32 -2.61 21.64
CA MET A 35 -2.49 -3.04 20.51
C MET A 35 -2.58 -2.07 19.32
N PRO A 36 -1.52 -1.90 18.51
CA PRO A 36 -1.58 -1.02 17.34
C PRO A 36 -2.51 -1.56 16.26
N ALA A 37 -3.34 -0.69 15.68
CA ALA A 37 -4.33 -1.09 14.66
C ALA A 37 -3.70 -1.45 13.29
N LEU A 38 -2.57 -0.82 12.94
CA LEU A 38 -1.94 -0.98 11.62
C LEU A 38 -1.63 -2.44 11.25
N PRO A 39 -0.92 -3.25 12.07
CA PRO A 39 -0.64 -4.64 11.73
C PRO A 39 -1.92 -5.48 11.54
N VAL A 40 -2.93 -5.27 12.40
CA VAL A 40 -4.23 -5.95 12.32
C VAL A 40 -4.91 -5.67 10.97
N ILE A 41 -4.91 -4.41 10.53
CA ILE A 41 -5.48 -4.01 9.24
C ILE A 41 -4.67 -4.58 8.08
N GLN A 42 -3.34 -4.52 8.14
CA GLN A 42 -2.48 -5.05 7.09
C GLN A 42 -2.65 -6.57 6.90
N GLU A 43 -2.78 -7.32 7.99
CA GLU A 43 -3.09 -8.76 7.92
C GLU A 43 -4.47 -9.03 7.33
N ALA A 44 -5.48 -8.28 7.76
CA ALA A 44 -6.84 -8.42 7.24
C ALA A 44 -6.88 -8.15 5.73
N VAL A 45 -6.24 -7.08 5.25
CA VAL A 45 -6.14 -6.77 3.82
C VAL A 45 -5.34 -7.82 3.07
N ARG A 46 -4.28 -8.37 3.66
CA ARG A 46 -3.50 -9.45 3.05
C ARG A 46 -4.31 -10.74 2.90
N SER A 47 -5.27 -11.00 3.78
CA SER A 47 -6.18 -12.15 3.64
C SER A 47 -7.12 -12.04 2.43
N LEU A 48 -7.33 -10.82 1.92
CA LEU A 48 -8.15 -10.55 0.73
C LEU A 48 -7.33 -10.53 -0.57
N TYR A 49 -6.03 -10.76 -0.49
CA TYR A 49 -5.15 -10.75 -1.65
C TYR A 49 -5.51 -11.89 -2.63
N PRO A 50 -5.70 -11.61 -3.94
CA PRO A 50 -6.09 -12.63 -4.89
C PRO A 50 -4.95 -13.64 -5.10
N THR A 51 -5.28 -14.92 -4.92
CA THR A 51 -4.39 -16.03 -5.26
C THR A 51 -5.08 -16.94 -6.25
N PHE A 52 -4.27 -17.52 -7.15
CA PHE A 52 -4.62 -18.48 -8.19
C PHE A 52 -3.81 -19.75 -7.96
N ASN A 53 -4.48 -20.82 -7.55
CA ASN A 53 -3.90 -22.05 -7.01
C ASN A 53 -2.89 -21.78 -5.89
N GLY A 54 -3.25 -20.87 -4.97
CA GLY A 54 -2.42 -20.48 -3.83
C GLY A 54 -1.22 -19.59 -4.16
N ARG A 55 -1.09 -19.12 -5.41
CA ARG A 55 0.02 -18.26 -5.87
C ARG A 55 -0.48 -16.93 -6.43
N SER A 56 0.34 -15.89 -6.38
CA SER A 56 0.08 -14.67 -7.13
C SER A 56 0.48 -14.88 -8.60
N VAL A 57 -0.41 -14.53 -9.52
CA VAL A 57 -0.16 -14.62 -10.96
C VAL A 57 -0.41 -13.24 -11.57
N PRO A 58 0.63 -12.41 -11.83
CA PRO A 58 0.46 -11.01 -12.22
C PRO A 58 -0.47 -10.78 -13.40
N ALA A 59 -0.41 -11.66 -14.42
CA ALA A 59 -1.29 -11.57 -15.59
C ALA A 59 -2.78 -11.73 -15.24
N LEU A 60 -3.11 -12.67 -14.34
CA LEU A 60 -4.48 -12.91 -13.90
C LEU A 60 -4.97 -11.83 -12.95
N VAL A 61 -4.09 -11.30 -12.09
CA VAL A 61 -4.40 -10.14 -11.25
C VAL A 61 -4.69 -8.90 -12.10
N HIS A 62 -3.88 -8.63 -13.12
CA HIS A 62 -4.12 -7.52 -14.04
C HIS A 62 -5.48 -7.64 -14.74
N GLN A 63 -5.81 -8.86 -15.18
CA GLN A 63 -7.11 -9.17 -15.78
C GLN A 63 -8.27 -8.94 -14.79
N LEU A 64 -8.12 -9.41 -13.55
CA LEU A 64 -9.09 -9.20 -12.47
C LEU A 64 -9.31 -7.71 -12.18
N CYS A 65 -8.23 -6.94 -12.13
CA CYS A 65 -8.30 -5.49 -11.93
C CYS A 65 -8.93 -4.76 -13.11
N SER A 66 -8.74 -5.25 -14.34
CA SER A 66 -9.38 -4.70 -15.53
C SER A 66 -10.89 -4.92 -15.50
N LEU A 67 -11.35 -6.10 -15.07
CA LEU A 67 -12.77 -6.39 -14.81
C LEU A 67 -13.34 -5.47 -13.72
N ALA A 68 -12.65 -5.38 -12.58
CA ALA A 68 -13.08 -4.58 -11.43
C ALA A 68 -13.28 -3.09 -11.77
N ASN A 69 -12.49 -2.56 -12.71
CA ASN A 69 -12.57 -1.17 -13.16
C ASN A 69 -13.54 -0.96 -14.33
N GLY A 70 -14.21 -2.01 -14.83
CA GLY A 70 -15.05 -1.95 -16.03
C GLY A 70 -14.25 -1.71 -17.32
N GLY A 71 -12.94 -1.95 -17.30
CA GLY A 71 -12.05 -1.75 -18.46
C GLY A 71 -12.15 -2.85 -19.51
N VAL A 72 -12.75 -3.99 -19.17
CA VAL A 72 -13.01 -5.11 -20.10
C VAL A 72 -14.40 -5.71 -19.85
N THR A 73 -15.05 -6.19 -20.91
CA THR A 73 -16.32 -6.92 -20.81
C THR A 73 -16.10 -8.39 -20.43
N ALA A 74 -17.17 -9.10 -20.07
CA ALA A 74 -17.13 -10.53 -19.78
C ALA A 74 -16.65 -11.36 -21.00
N GLU A 75 -17.02 -10.95 -22.21
CA GLU A 75 -16.63 -11.59 -23.47
C GLU A 75 -15.15 -11.38 -23.76
N GLN A 76 -14.68 -10.13 -23.61
CA GLN A 76 -13.26 -9.79 -23.77
C GLN A 76 -12.39 -10.53 -22.76
N ASN A 77 -12.85 -10.63 -21.52
CA ASN A 77 -12.20 -11.41 -20.48
C ASN A 77 -12.16 -12.91 -20.84
N SER A 78 -13.27 -13.47 -21.27
CA SER A 78 -13.34 -14.88 -21.70
C SER A 78 -12.38 -15.17 -22.86
N ALA A 79 -12.27 -14.25 -23.82
CA ALA A 79 -11.30 -14.37 -24.90
C ALA A 79 -9.85 -14.31 -24.40
N GLN A 80 -9.56 -13.44 -23.44
CA GLN A 80 -8.22 -13.32 -22.86
C GLN A 80 -7.83 -14.56 -22.05
N LEU A 81 -8.75 -15.12 -21.26
CA LEU A 81 -8.52 -16.37 -20.52
C LEU A 81 -8.16 -17.53 -21.46
N ARG A 82 -8.85 -17.67 -22.60
CA ARG A 82 -8.51 -18.70 -23.60
C ARG A 82 -7.10 -18.51 -24.17
N LYS A 83 -6.66 -17.27 -24.40
CA LYS A 83 -5.27 -16.98 -24.83
C LYS A 83 -4.24 -17.38 -23.77
N LEU A 84 -4.62 -17.37 -22.50
CA LEU A 84 -3.80 -17.82 -21.38
C LEU A 84 -3.91 -19.33 -21.12
N GLY A 85 -4.62 -20.07 -21.99
CA GLY A 85 -4.81 -21.51 -21.86
C GLY A 85 -5.85 -21.91 -20.80
N ILE A 86 -6.69 -20.98 -20.35
CA ILE A 86 -7.76 -21.24 -19.38
C ILE A 86 -9.10 -21.26 -20.13
N ASP A 87 -9.83 -22.38 -20.06
CA ASP A 87 -11.19 -22.45 -20.57
C ASP A 87 -12.18 -21.85 -19.57
N PRO A 88 -12.79 -20.67 -19.84
CA PRO A 88 -13.70 -20.01 -18.91
C PRO A 88 -14.93 -20.85 -18.55
N THR A 89 -15.36 -21.75 -19.43
CA THR A 89 -16.55 -22.59 -19.21
C THR A 89 -16.28 -23.73 -18.22
N SER A 90 -15.01 -24.08 -18.04
CA SER A 90 -14.56 -25.09 -17.09
C SER A 90 -14.27 -24.53 -15.69
N VAL A 91 -14.18 -23.19 -15.56
CA VAL A 91 -13.85 -22.53 -14.31
C VAL A 91 -15.07 -22.53 -13.38
N PRO A 92 -14.96 -23.02 -12.13
CA PRO A 92 -16.05 -22.90 -11.17
C PRO A 92 -16.41 -21.43 -10.89
N HIS A 93 -17.70 -21.11 -10.90
CA HIS A 93 -18.19 -19.77 -10.55
C HIS A 93 -18.10 -19.47 -9.04
N GLN A 94 -17.76 -20.46 -8.23
CA GLN A 94 -17.60 -20.37 -6.78
C GLN A 94 -16.31 -21.08 -6.36
N GLY A 95 -15.64 -20.55 -5.35
CA GLY A 95 -14.43 -21.13 -4.79
C GLY A 95 -13.69 -20.13 -3.90
N ASN A 96 -12.72 -20.64 -3.15
CA ASN A 96 -11.84 -19.83 -2.30
C ASN A 96 -10.71 -19.15 -3.10
N ASP A 97 -10.55 -19.52 -4.37
CA ASP A 97 -9.55 -19.01 -5.29
C ASP A 97 -10.11 -17.83 -6.10
N ALA A 98 -9.25 -16.86 -6.43
CA ALA A 98 -9.60 -15.71 -7.27
C ALA A 98 -9.95 -16.08 -8.73
N LEU A 99 -9.68 -17.30 -9.18
CA LEU A 99 -10.05 -17.77 -10.52
C LEU A 99 -11.57 -17.69 -10.75
N ALA A 100 -12.38 -18.00 -9.73
CA ALA A 100 -13.84 -17.85 -9.80
C ALA A 100 -14.28 -16.40 -10.04
N LEU A 101 -13.54 -15.44 -9.48
CA LEU A 101 -13.81 -14.00 -9.65
C LEU A 101 -13.61 -13.54 -11.10
N LEU A 102 -12.85 -14.27 -11.91
CA LEU A 102 -12.67 -13.94 -13.32
C LEU A 102 -13.89 -14.30 -14.17
N VAL A 103 -14.81 -15.15 -13.70
CA VAL A 103 -15.93 -15.65 -14.51
C VAL A 103 -17.32 -15.45 -13.88
N ASN A 104 -17.40 -15.16 -12.57
CA ASN A 104 -18.68 -15.12 -11.86
C ASN A 104 -19.44 -13.79 -11.87
N GLY A 105 -18.86 -12.73 -12.46
CA GLY A 105 -19.51 -11.42 -12.55
C GLY A 105 -19.68 -10.68 -11.21
N ASN A 106 -19.09 -11.17 -10.11
CA ASN A 106 -19.17 -10.51 -8.80
C ASN A 106 -18.24 -9.29 -8.74
N THR A 107 -18.74 -8.14 -9.22
CA THR A 107 -17.98 -6.89 -9.30
C THR A 107 -17.50 -6.38 -7.94
N ALA A 108 -18.26 -6.58 -6.87
CA ALA A 108 -17.86 -6.18 -5.52
C ALA A 108 -16.66 -7.00 -5.01
N ALA A 109 -16.68 -8.32 -5.22
CA ALA A 109 -15.56 -9.19 -4.86
C ALA A 109 -14.33 -8.95 -5.76
N GLN A 110 -14.54 -8.70 -7.06
CA GLN A 110 -13.47 -8.30 -7.99
C GLN A 110 -12.81 -6.99 -7.55
N ALA A 111 -13.62 -5.97 -7.18
CA ALA A 111 -13.12 -4.70 -6.65
C ALA A 111 -12.33 -4.89 -5.35
N THR A 112 -12.85 -5.72 -4.43
CA THR A 112 -12.17 -6.06 -3.18
C THR A 112 -10.81 -6.69 -3.42
N ALA A 113 -10.74 -7.71 -4.28
CA ALA A 113 -9.50 -8.39 -4.60
C ALA A 113 -8.50 -7.47 -5.34
N CYS A 114 -8.97 -6.64 -6.27
CA CYS A 114 -8.11 -5.67 -6.94
C CYS A 114 -7.57 -4.61 -5.97
N ALA A 115 -8.41 -4.07 -5.09
CA ALA A 115 -7.99 -3.12 -4.06
C ALA A 115 -6.96 -3.76 -3.11
N ALA A 116 -7.20 -5.00 -2.67
CA ALA A 116 -6.28 -5.73 -1.80
C ALA A 116 -4.93 -5.98 -2.48
N TYR A 117 -4.93 -6.34 -3.77
CA TYR A 117 -3.70 -6.44 -4.56
C TYR A 117 -2.90 -5.14 -4.53
N HIS A 118 -3.53 -4.00 -4.83
CA HIS A 118 -2.84 -2.71 -4.83
C HIS A 118 -2.34 -2.33 -3.42
N ALA A 119 -3.14 -2.58 -2.39
CA ALA A 119 -2.80 -2.26 -1.02
C ALA A 119 -1.59 -3.06 -0.52
N VAL A 120 -1.58 -4.37 -0.76
CA VAL A 120 -0.47 -5.27 -0.39
C VAL A 120 0.77 -5.01 -1.24
N SER A 121 0.59 -4.69 -2.52
CA SER A 121 1.70 -4.35 -3.41
C SER A 121 2.51 -3.17 -2.86
N ALA A 122 1.86 -2.15 -2.29
CA ALA A 122 2.53 -1.02 -1.64
C ALA A 122 3.44 -1.42 -0.48
N LEU A 123 3.22 -2.59 0.12
CA LEU A 123 3.94 -3.11 1.28
C LEU A 123 5.10 -4.04 0.89
N THR A 124 5.29 -4.29 -0.39
CA THR A 124 6.25 -5.30 -0.89
C THR A 124 7.33 -4.65 -1.76
N PRO A 125 8.63 -4.91 -1.51
CA PRO A 125 9.70 -4.45 -2.40
C PRO A 125 9.59 -5.12 -3.77
N VAL A 126 10.24 -4.52 -4.76
CA VAL A 126 10.30 -5.03 -6.14
C VAL A 126 11.70 -5.57 -6.45
N ALA A 127 11.78 -6.49 -7.39
CA ALA A 127 13.04 -7.09 -7.77
C ALA A 127 13.77 -6.20 -8.79
N PRO A 128 15.08 -5.90 -8.63
CA PRO A 128 15.80 -5.05 -9.58
C PRO A 128 15.75 -5.54 -11.03
N GLU A 129 15.74 -6.86 -11.22
CA GLU A 129 15.64 -7.54 -12.51
C GLU A 129 14.41 -7.15 -13.32
N ASP A 130 13.31 -6.75 -12.66
CA ASP A 130 12.08 -6.29 -13.33
C ASP A 130 12.29 -4.99 -14.13
N PHE A 131 13.38 -4.26 -13.85
CA PHE A 131 13.70 -2.96 -14.45
C PHE A 131 15.01 -2.97 -15.23
N MET A 132 15.64 -4.14 -15.38
CA MET A 132 16.88 -4.30 -16.11
C MET A 132 16.60 -4.72 -17.55
N ARG A 133 17.05 -3.93 -18.52
CA ARG A 133 16.95 -4.27 -19.94
C ARG A 133 18.34 -4.48 -20.55
N PRO A 134 18.48 -5.37 -21.54
CA PRO A 134 19.68 -5.41 -22.37
C PRO A 134 19.89 -4.06 -23.05
N HIS A 135 21.11 -3.53 -23.04
CA HIS A 135 21.45 -2.32 -23.78
C HIS A 135 21.27 -2.58 -25.28
N GLU A 136 20.34 -1.88 -25.91
CA GLU A 136 20.29 -1.81 -27.37
C GLU A 136 21.51 -1.03 -27.85
N THR A 137 22.56 -1.73 -28.31
CA THR A 137 23.64 -1.09 -29.07
C THR A 137 23.06 -0.59 -30.39
N THR A 138 22.74 0.70 -30.46
CA THR A 138 22.44 1.38 -31.71
C THR A 138 23.59 1.12 -32.70
N PRO A 139 23.33 0.71 -33.97
CA PRO A 139 24.38 0.34 -34.94
C PRO A 139 25.40 1.43 -35.28
N GLN A 140 25.20 2.65 -34.79
CA GLN A 140 26.03 3.81 -35.10
C GLN A 140 27.35 3.82 -34.32
N ALA A 141 27.41 3.17 -33.15
CA ALA A 141 28.66 3.02 -32.39
C ALA A 141 29.62 2.00 -33.04
N ALA A 142 29.10 1.02 -33.79
CA ALA A 142 29.92 0.04 -34.50
C ALA A 142 30.61 0.62 -35.75
N ARG A 143 30.04 1.67 -36.37
CA ARG A 143 30.68 2.36 -37.51
C ARG A 143 31.88 3.20 -37.08
N SER A 144 31.83 3.80 -35.89
CA SER A 144 32.93 4.63 -35.36
C SER A 144 34.22 3.83 -35.06
N VAL A 145 34.13 2.51 -34.85
CA VAL A 145 35.31 1.66 -34.58
C VAL A 145 35.89 1.06 -35.85
N ALA A 146 35.08 0.92 -36.91
CA ALA A 146 35.54 0.45 -38.22
C ALA A 146 36.28 1.55 -39.00
N ASP A 147 35.84 2.81 -38.90
CA ASP A 147 36.48 3.94 -39.57
C ASP A 147 37.77 4.41 -38.87
N ALA A 148 37.94 4.15 -37.58
CA ALA A 148 39.17 4.46 -36.86
C ALA A 148 40.33 3.46 -37.09
N ARG A 149 40.07 2.29 -37.72
CA ARG A 149 41.08 1.25 -37.94
C ARG A 149 41.79 1.35 -39.29
N LYS A 150 41.48 2.34 -40.12
CA LYS A 150 42.11 2.53 -41.44
C LYS A 150 43.21 3.60 -41.48
N VAL A 151 43.59 4.19 -40.35
CA VAL A 151 44.65 5.20 -40.25
C VAL A 151 45.56 4.96 -39.02
N ALA A 152 46.29 3.84 -39.00
CA ALA A 152 47.59 3.70 -38.33
C ALA A 152 48.07 2.25 -38.47
N GLY A 153 49.30 2.08 -38.98
CA GLY A 153 49.97 0.79 -39.09
C GLY A 153 50.37 0.21 -37.73
N GLU A 154 50.61 -1.10 -37.76
CA GLU A 154 51.39 -1.95 -36.83
C GLU A 154 51.57 -1.47 -35.37
N GLU A 155 50.89 -2.14 -34.44
CA GLU A 155 51.54 -3.10 -33.53
C GLU A 155 50.51 -3.88 -32.72
N THR A 156 50.84 -5.15 -32.47
CA THR A 156 49.94 -6.17 -31.93
C THR A 156 49.92 -6.11 -30.41
N ARG A 157 48.78 -5.75 -29.81
CA ARG A 157 48.41 -6.20 -28.45
C ARG A 157 47.02 -6.79 -28.48
N LYS A 158 46.93 -8.09 -28.19
CA LYS A 158 45.69 -8.79 -27.87
C LYS A 158 45.12 -8.20 -26.57
N SER A 159 44.25 -7.21 -26.69
CA SER A 159 43.27 -6.92 -25.65
C SER A 159 41.98 -7.64 -26.03
N GLU A 160 41.70 -8.74 -25.34
CA GLU A 160 40.35 -9.29 -25.24
C GLU A 160 39.45 -8.19 -24.63
N VAL A 161 38.79 -7.42 -25.49
CA VAL A 161 37.64 -6.61 -25.07
C VAL A 161 36.51 -7.60 -24.86
N LYS A 162 36.39 -8.08 -23.63
CA LYS A 162 35.20 -8.76 -23.14
C LYS A 162 34.04 -7.77 -23.32
N ALA A 163 33.17 -8.05 -24.28
CA ALA A 163 31.96 -7.28 -24.49
C ALA A 163 31.07 -7.47 -23.25
N ASP A 164 31.22 -6.59 -22.27
CA ASP A 164 30.24 -6.45 -21.20
C ASP A 164 28.93 -6.09 -21.87
N SER A 165 28.00 -7.04 -21.82
CA SER A 165 26.62 -6.82 -22.23
C SER A 165 26.04 -5.82 -21.23
N ALA A 166 26.20 -4.53 -21.51
CA ALA A 166 25.73 -3.48 -20.62
C ALA A 166 24.22 -3.67 -20.42
N VAL A 167 23.79 -3.77 -19.17
CA VAL A 167 22.38 -3.81 -18.78
C VAL A 167 22.00 -2.38 -18.39
N THR A 168 20.93 -1.83 -18.95
CA THR A 168 20.44 -0.49 -18.64
C THR A 168 19.19 -0.54 -17.79
N LEU A 169 19.04 0.45 -16.90
CA LEU A 169 17.86 0.62 -16.08
C LEU A 169 16.73 1.27 -16.89
N ASP A 170 15.57 0.64 -16.88
CA ASP A 170 14.34 1.17 -17.46
C ASP A 170 13.75 2.27 -16.57
N SER A 171 14.25 3.50 -16.75
CA SER A 171 13.83 4.67 -15.97
C SER A 171 12.35 5.01 -16.16
N VAL A 172 11.75 4.68 -17.31
CA VAL A 172 10.33 4.96 -17.59
C VAL A 172 9.44 4.00 -16.82
N ALA A 173 9.71 2.70 -16.86
CA ALA A 173 8.95 1.73 -16.06
C ALA A 173 9.14 1.99 -14.56
N LEU A 174 10.36 2.31 -14.14
CA LEU A 174 10.64 2.64 -12.74
C LEU A 174 9.89 3.90 -12.29
N GLY A 175 9.84 4.96 -13.12
CA GLY A 175 9.06 6.17 -12.85
C GLY A 175 7.58 5.86 -12.63
N ARG A 176 6.98 5.06 -13.52
CA ARG A 176 5.57 4.62 -13.39
C ARG A 176 5.32 3.80 -12.13
N LEU A 177 6.27 2.94 -11.75
CA LEU A 177 6.19 2.22 -10.48
C LEU A 177 6.23 3.18 -9.29
N MET A 178 7.12 4.18 -9.30
CA MET A 178 7.22 5.17 -8.22
C MET A 178 5.93 5.98 -8.06
N ASP A 179 5.32 6.42 -9.17
CA ASP A 179 3.99 7.03 -9.17
C ASP A 179 2.95 6.13 -8.50
N LEU A 180 2.92 4.86 -8.92
CA LEU A 180 1.98 3.88 -8.39
C LEU A 180 2.20 3.61 -6.91
N ARG A 181 3.45 3.51 -6.43
CA ARG A 181 3.77 3.30 -5.00
C ARG A 181 3.31 4.46 -4.13
N ILE A 182 3.48 5.69 -4.60
CA ILE A 182 2.96 6.88 -3.90
C ILE A 182 1.44 6.81 -3.82
N ALA A 183 0.77 6.55 -4.94
CA ALA A 183 -0.68 6.49 -4.98
C ALA A 183 -1.24 5.38 -4.08
N GLN A 184 -0.68 4.17 -4.15
CA GLN A 184 -1.05 3.05 -3.29
C GLN A 184 -0.85 3.36 -1.81
N SER A 185 0.29 3.96 -1.44
CA SER A 185 0.60 4.26 -0.04
C SER A 185 -0.29 5.35 0.53
N ARG A 186 -0.68 6.34 -0.28
CA ARG A 186 -1.63 7.38 0.11
C ARG A 186 -3.05 6.82 0.25
N ALA A 187 -3.51 6.01 -0.70
CA ALA A 187 -4.78 5.31 -0.61
C ALA A 187 -4.84 4.38 0.61
N ASN A 188 -3.74 3.66 0.92
CA ASN A 188 -3.61 2.87 2.13
C ASN A 188 -3.77 3.75 3.37
N ALA A 189 -3.08 4.89 3.46
CA ALA A 189 -3.18 5.78 4.62
C ALA A 189 -4.62 6.28 4.83
N ASP A 190 -5.31 6.68 3.77
CA ASP A 190 -6.68 7.20 3.84
C ASP A 190 -7.68 6.12 4.26
N VAL A 191 -7.66 4.96 3.59
CA VAL A 191 -8.60 3.86 3.87
C VAL A 191 -8.29 3.21 5.21
N PHE A 192 -7.02 2.99 5.55
CA PHE A 192 -6.66 2.38 6.83
C PHE A 192 -7.00 3.31 8.01
N ALA A 193 -6.95 4.63 7.84
CA ALA A 193 -7.37 5.56 8.90
C ALA A 193 -8.86 5.42 9.21
N LEU A 194 -9.69 5.23 8.18
CA LEU A 194 -11.13 5.00 8.35
C LEU A 194 -11.41 3.67 9.05
N ILE A 195 -10.73 2.61 8.62
CA ILE A 195 -10.86 1.29 9.25
C ILE A 195 -10.41 1.40 10.71
N ALA A 196 -9.22 1.93 10.98
CA ALA A 196 -8.68 2.06 12.32
C ALA A 196 -9.59 2.88 13.25
N GLY A 197 -10.15 3.99 12.77
CA GLY A 197 -11.12 4.79 13.52
C GLY A 197 -12.40 4.01 13.87
N ARG A 198 -12.93 3.21 12.94
CA ARG A 198 -14.10 2.36 13.18
C ARG A 198 -13.81 1.24 14.17
N LEU A 199 -12.67 0.55 14.03
CA LEU A 199 -12.28 -0.53 14.94
C LEU A 199 -12.02 0.00 16.36
N ALA A 200 -11.36 1.14 16.50
CA ALA A 200 -11.09 1.76 17.80
C ALA A 200 -12.38 2.18 18.54
N ALA A 201 -13.45 2.47 17.80
CA ALA A 201 -14.77 2.77 18.37
C ALA A 201 -15.53 1.52 18.86
N THR A 202 -14.99 0.31 18.67
CA THR A 202 -15.60 -0.96 19.10
C THR A 202 -14.62 -1.72 20.00
N PRO A 203 -14.42 -1.29 21.26
CA PRO A 203 -13.47 -1.91 22.18
C PRO A 203 -13.94 -3.29 22.65
N GLY A 204 -13.00 -4.11 23.11
CA GLY A 204 -13.28 -5.38 23.80
C GLY A 204 -13.35 -6.61 22.90
N LEU A 205 -13.05 -6.47 21.60
CA LEU A 205 -13.01 -7.59 20.66
C LEU A 205 -11.68 -8.36 20.76
N THR A 206 -11.69 -9.62 20.36
CA THR A 206 -10.45 -10.39 20.18
C THR A 206 -9.69 -9.87 18.95
N GLU A 207 -8.39 -10.13 18.85
CA GLU A 207 -7.62 -9.81 17.65
C GLU A 207 -8.20 -10.44 16.38
N SER A 208 -8.71 -11.67 16.48
CA SER A 208 -9.36 -12.36 15.36
C SER A 208 -10.61 -11.62 14.88
N ASP A 209 -11.45 -11.15 15.80
CA ASP A 209 -12.66 -10.39 15.48
C ASP A 209 -12.33 -9.04 14.87
N TYR A 210 -11.27 -8.38 15.35
CA TYR A 210 -10.77 -7.16 14.73
C TYR A 210 -10.27 -7.40 13.30
N ARG A 211 -9.53 -8.48 13.04
CA ARG A 211 -9.09 -8.83 11.68
C ARG A 211 -10.27 -9.11 10.75
N SER A 212 -11.26 -9.88 11.22
CA SER A 212 -12.48 -10.14 10.46
C SER A 212 -13.25 -8.85 10.13
N SER A 213 -13.39 -7.96 11.12
CA SER A 213 -14.04 -6.66 10.95
C SER A 213 -13.26 -5.75 10.00
N ALA A 214 -11.94 -5.72 10.10
CA ALA A 214 -11.07 -4.96 9.20
C ALA A 214 -11.18 -5.45 7.75
N ALA A 215 -11.25 -6.75 7.51
CA ALA A 215 -11.42 -7.32 6.18
C ALA A 215 -12.77 -6.93 5.56
N LYS A 216 -13.86 -7.01 6.35
CA LYS A 216 -15.20 -6.55 5.92
C LYS A 216 -15.21 -5.07 5.58
N LEU A 217 -14.68 -4.23 6.46
CA LEU A 217 -14.58 -2.79 6.25
C LEU A 217 -13.74 -2.44 5.01
N PHE A 218 -12.64 -3.17 4.77
CA PHE A 218 -11.84 -2.97 3.56
C PHE A 218 -12.60 -3.36 2.29
N ALA A 219 -13.34 -4.47 2.31
CA ALA A 219 -14.18 -4.89 1.19
C ALA A 219 -15.26 -3.85 0.87
N GLU A 220 -15.92 -3.30 1.89
CA GLU A 220 -16.87 -2.19 1.75
C GLU A 220 -16.23 -0.93 1.16
N LEU A 221 -14.99 -0.63 1.56
CA LEU A 221 -14.24 0.55 1.13
C LEU A 221 -13.49 0.33 -0.20
N ALA A 222 -13.53 -0.86 -0.80
CA ALA A 222 -12.76 -1.18 -1.99
C ALA A 222 -13.03 -0.26 -3.20
N PRO A 223 -14.29 0.12 -3.53
CA PRO A 223 -14.56 1.08 -4.60
C PRO A 223 -13.92 2.45 -4.32
N ARG A 224 -13.98 2.90 -3.07
CA ARG A 224 -13.31 4.14 -2.66
C ARG A 224 -11.79 4.02 -2.79
N TYR A 225 -11.20 2.92 -2.31
CA TYR A 225 -9.77 2.68 -2.43
C TYR A 225 -9.29 2.80 -3.89
N LEU A 226 -10.00 2.16 -4.82
CA LEU A 226 -9.67 2.19 -6.25
C LEU A 226 -9.85 3.58 -6.87
N ASN A 227 -10.80 4.37 -6.38
CA ASN A 227 -10.94 5.76 -6.78
C ASN A 227 -9.81 6.63 -6.22
N ASP A 228 -9.49 6.50 -4.93
CA ASP A 228 -8.42 7.24 -4.26
C ASP A 228 -7.07 6.94 -4.93
N LEU A 229 -6.83 5.69 -5.36
CA LEU A 229 -5.66 5.30 -6.14
C LEU A 229 -5.48 6.16 -7.40
N LYS A 230 -6.55 6.44 -8.15
CA LYS A 230 -6.51 7.28 -9.37
C LYS A 230 -6.22 8.74 -9.01
N GLN A 231 -6.81 9.23 -7.92
CA GLN A 231 -6.67 10.62 -7.47
C GLN A 231 -5.30 10.92 -6.86
N HIS A 232 -4.63 9.90 -6.29
CA HIS A 232 -3.32 10.07 -5.66
C HIS A 232 -2.15 9.84 -6.61
N ILE A 233 -2.39 9.60 -7.90
CA ILE A 233 -1.33 9.59 -8.91
C ILE A 233 -0.66 10.98 -8.94
N PRO A 234 0.66 11.05 -8.74
CA PRO A 234 1.37 12.33 -8.77
C PRO A 234 1.26 13.02 -10.15
N PRO A 235 1.38 14.36 -10.19
CA PRO A 235 1.46 15.08 -11.47
C PRO A 235 2.59 14.52 -12.35
N ALA A 236 2.39 14.47 -13.66
CA ALA A 236 3.38 13.95 -14.61
C ALA A 236 4.73 14.68 -14.58
N SER A 237 4.77 15.90 -14.02
CA SER A 237 5.99 16.69 -13.81
C SER A 237 6.78 16.32 -12.55
N THR A 238 6.27 15.39 -11.72
CA THR A 238 6.94 14.96 -10.49
C THR A 238 8.28 14.31 -10.81
N ARG A 239 9.34 14.73 -10.12
CA ARG A 239 10.67 14.14 -10.29
C ARG A 239 11.02 13.29 -9.09
N TYR A 240 11.59 12.13 -9.38
CA TYR A 240 12.02 11.17 -8.37
C TYR A 240 13.53 11.04 -8.32
N ARG A 241 14.03 10.79 -7.12
CA ARG A 241 15.37 10.27 -6.88
C ARG A 241 15.25 8.89 -6.27
N LEU A 242 15.76 7.89 -6.98
CA LEU A 242 15.90 6.54 -6.44
C LEU A 242 16.97 6.54 -5.36
N ASP A 243 16.62 6.10 -4.16
CA ASP A 243 17.54 6.02 -3.02
C ASP A 243 18.04 4.56 -2.82
N ARG A 244 17.21 3.56 -3.10
CA ARG A 244 17.57 2.13 -3.02
C ARG A 244 16.70 1.26 -3.92
N LEU A 245 17.30 0.26 -4.58
CA LEU A 245 16.61 -0.80 -5.34
C LEU A 245 17.36 -2.12 -5.17
N THR A 246 16.80 -3.02 -4.38
CA THR A 246 17.32 -4.37 -4.09
C THR A 246 16.14 -5.32 -3.93
N SER A 247 16.37 -6.63 -3.96
CA SER A 247 15.33 -7.64 -3.74
C SER A 247 14.61 -7.53 -2.38
N ASP A 248 15.24 -6.86 -1.40
CA ASP A 248 14.72 -6.74 -0.04
C ASP A 248 14.22 -5.35 0.31
N GLN A 249 14.59 -4.34 -0.48
CA GLN A 249 14.33 -2.93 -0.19
C GLN A 249 14.17 -2.10 -1.46
N PHE A 250 13.16 -1.24 -1.45
CA PHE A 250 12.91 -0.25 -2.49
C PHE A 250 12.59 1.10 -1.83
N SER A 251 13.35 2.14 -2.15
CA SER A 251 13.10 3.48 -1.62
C SER A 251 13.46 4.59 -2.58
N PHE A 252 12.71 5.68 -2.48
CA PHE A 252 12.87 6.87 -3.30
C PHE A 252 12.27 8.10 -2.63
N SER A 253 12.65 9.26 -3.13
CA SER A 253 12.13 10.57 -2.73
C SER A 253 11.64 11.35 -3.95
N SER A 254 10.69 12.26 -3.74
CA SER A 254 10.18 13.16 -4.78
C SER A 254 10.51 14.63 -4.48
N ASP A 255 10.52 15.46 -5.52
CA ASP A 255 10.61 16.91 -5.39
C ASP A 255 9.35 17.56 -4.79
N THR A 256 8.27 16.80 -4.62
CA THR A 256 7.06 17.21 -3.90
C THR A 256 7.12 16.98 -2.38
N GLY A 257 8.26 16.52 -1.87
CA GLY A 257 8.49 16.31 -0.43
C GLY A 257 7.99 14.97 0.10
N LEU A 258 7.68 14.01 -0.77
CA LEU A 258 7.35 12.64 -0.38
C LEU A 258 8.62 11.79 -0.32
N ARG A 259 8.62 10.85 0.62
CA ARG A 259 9.62 9.78 0.69
C ARG A 259 8.92 8.47 0.95
N TYR A 260 9.22 7.49 0.11
CA TYR A 260 8.72 6.13 0.22
C TYR A 260 9.91 5.21 0.50
N ASP A 261 9.77 4.37 1.52
CA ASP A 261 10.72 3.31 1.84
C ASP A 261 9.91 2.03 2.09
N VAL A 262 10.26 0.92 1.46
CA VAL A 262 9.69 -0.40 1.77
C VAL A 262 10.80 -1.42 1.95
N SER A 263 10.66 -2.29 2.95
CA SER A 263 11.54 -3.44 3.13
C SER A 263 10.79 -4.68 3.60
N LYS A 264 11.36 -5.87 3.33
CA LYS A 264 10.78 -7.13 3.82
C LYS A 264 10.67 -7.21 5.35
N ARG A 265 11.50 -6.47 6.09
CA ARG A 265 11.56 -6.53 7.56
C ARG A 265 10.72 -5.44 8.25
N GLU A 266 10.80 -4.21 7.76
CA GLU A 266 10.13 -3.05 8.38
C GLU A 266 8.78 -2.71 7.74
N GLY A 267 8.42 -3.38 6.63
CA GLY A 267 7.24 -3.03 5.85
C GLY A 267 7.41 -1.68 5.14
N VAL A 268 6.29 -0.98 4.93
CA VAL A 268 6.25 0.32 4.27
C VAL A 268 6.40 1.48 5.26
N VAL A 269 7.10 2.53 4.82
CA VAL A 269 7.14 3.84 5.43
C VAL A 269 6.88 4.88 4.33
N LEU A 270 5.85 5.70 4.53
CA LEU A 270 5.59 6.89 3.74
C LEU A 270 5.80 8.11 4.64
N LYS A 271 6.63 9.06 4.19
CA LYS A 271 6.80 10.36 4.82
C LYS A 271 6.37 11.48 3.88
N ARG A 272 5.82 12.56 4.46
CA ARG A 272 5.45 13.78 3.75
C ARG A 272 6.06 14.97 4.48
N TYR A 273 6.95 15.70 3.80
CA TYR A 273 7.75 16.79 4.38
C TYR A 273 8.46 16.37 5.68
N GLY A 274 8.97 15.14 5.71
CA GLY A 274 9.62 14.55 6.90
C GLY A 274 8.68 13.93 7.93
N GLN A 275 7.38 14.29 7.92
CA GLN A 275 6.38 13.72 8.83
C GLN A 275 6.04 12.28 8.43
N LEU A 276 6.06 11.36 9.40
CA LEU A 276 5.62 9.98 9.19
C LEU A 276 4.10 9.98 8.92
N TRP A 277 3.73 9.45 7.76
CA TRP A 277 2.34 9.45 7.27
C TRP A 277 1.72 8.05 7.31
N LEU A 278 2.48 7.03 6.92
CA LEU A 278 2.08 5.62 7.00
C LEU A 278 3.30 4.78 7.40
N GLY A 279 3.10 3.77 8.24
CA GLY A 279 4.13 2.84 8.68
C GLY A 279 4.49 2.99 10.16
N ARG A 280 5.19 2.00 10.73
CA ARG A 280 5.64 2.02 12.14
C ARG A 280 4.52 2.34 13.14
N GLY A 281 3.33 1.76 12.94
CA GLY A 281 2.14 1.99 13.77
C GLY A 281 1.35 3.27 13.44
N VAL A 282 1.90 4.15 12.61
CA VAL A 282 1.27 5.41 12.20
C VAL A 282 0.42 5.20 10.95
N ILE A 283 -0.78 5.78 10.97
CA ILE A 283 -1.72 5.86 9.86
C ILE A 283 -2.19 7.30 9.74
N LEU A 284 -2.02 7.91 8.56
CA LEU A 284 -2.34 9.31 8.29
C LEU A 284 -1.77 10.28 9.34
N GLY A 285 -0.54 10.02 9.79
CA GLY A 285 0.14 10.84 10.80
C GLY A 285 -0.31 10.63 12.26
N LYS A 286 -1.18 9.65 12.54
CA LYS A 286 -1.68 9.35 13.89
C LYS A 286 -1.44 7.89 14.28
N ASN A 287 -1.28 7.63 15.57
CA ASN A 287 -1.29 6.27 16.11
C ASN A 287 -2.73 5.88 16.47
N TYR A 288 -3.15 4.69 16.04
CA TYR A 288 -4.44 4.11 16.37
C TYR A 288 -4.22 2.86 17.20
N TYR A 289 -4.92 2.76 18.33
CA TYR A 289 -4.85 1.63 19.23
C TYR A 289 -6.22 0.96 19.36
N LEU A 290 -6.20 -0.37 19.47
CA LEU A 290 -7.36 -1.22 19.68
C LEU A 290 -7.29 -1.79 21.08
N SER A 291 -8.43 -1.83 21.76
CA SER A 291 -8.56 -2.40 23.10
C SER A 291 -9.05 -3.84 22.97
N THR A 292 -8.17 -4.82 23.15
CA THR A 292 -8.47 -6.23 22.96
C THR A 292 -8.66 -6.98 24.27
N THR A 293 -9.55 -7.96 24.26
CA THR A 293 -9.66 -8.95 25.33
C THR A 293 -8.72 -10.10 25.03
N LEU A 294 -7.85 -10.44 25.99
CA LEU A 294 -7.05 -11.66 25.89
C LEU A 294 -7.99 -12.87 26.04
N PRO A 295 -7.79 -13.93 25.25
CA PRO A 295 -8.52 -15.18 25.38
C PRO A 295 -8.27 -15.87 26.73
#